data_AF-A0A8T6UW74-F1
#
_entry.id   AF-A0A8T6UW74-F1
#
_cell.length_a   1.000
_cell.length_b   1.000
_cell.length_c   1.000
_cell.angle_alpha   90.00
_cell.angle_beta   90.00
_cell.angle_gamma   90.00
#
_symmetry.space_group_name_H-M   'P 1'
#
loop_
_entity.id
_entity.type
_entity.pdbx_description
1 polymer ?
#
loop_
_entity_poly.entity_id
_entity_poly.type
_entity_poly.pdbx_seq_one_letter_code
_entity_poly.pdbx_strand_id
1 'polypeptide(L)'
;MTMTERVKKLRERILTLKPSISIEKAKVYTEVHKDNEDLPIILRRAKAFKELCKRKEIRILDGELIVGDASEEWRQGMVDPA
;
A
#
# COMPACT_ATOMS: atom_id res chain seq x y z
N MET A 1 -2.68 9.44 -31.29
CA MET A 1 -3.40 8.35 -30.59
C MET A 1 -4.39 8.96 -29.63
N THR A 2 -5.67 8.59 -29.71
CA THR A 2 -6.74 9.11 -28.86
C THR A 2 -6.90 8.23 -27.62
N MET A 3 -7.13 8.82 -26.44
CA MET A 3 -7.28 8.09 -25.17
C MET A 3 -8.55 7.22 -25.21
N THR A 4 -8.44 5.93 -24.85
CA THR A 4 -9.60 5.02 -24.80
C THR A 4 -10.51 5.35 -23.62
N GLU A 5 -11.78 4.95 -23.71
CA GLU A 5 -12.75 5.16 -22.62
C GLU A 5 -12.31 4.52 -21.30
N ARG A 6 -11.66 3.35 -21.35
CA ARG A 6 -11.05 2.72 -20.17
C ARG A 6 -10.04 3.62 -19.49
N VAL A 7 -9.10 4.19 -20.26
CA VAL A 7 -8.04 5.06 -19.72
C VAL A 7 -8.61 6.39 -19.21
N LYS A 8 -9.63 6.94 -19.89
CA LYS A 8 -10.36 8.13 -19.42
C LYS A 8 -10.96 7.91 -18.03
N LYS A 9 -11.71 6.83 -17.84
CA LYS A 9 -12.34 6.49 -16.55
C LYS A 9 -11.31 6.32 -15.41
N LEU A 10 -10.22 5.61 -15.66
CA LEU A 10 -9.14 5.44 -14.67
C LEU A 10 -8.51 6.78 -14.28
N ARG A 11 -8.24 7.65 -15.28
CA ARG A 11 -7.66 8.98 -15.06
C ARG A 11 -8.59 9.87 -14.24
N GLU A 12 -9.87 9.94 -14.61
CA GLU A 12 -10.88 10.73 -13.89
C GLU A 12 -11.01 10.28 -12.43
N ARG A 13 -11.00 8.96 -12.18
CA ARG A 13 -11.05 8.41 -10.83
C ARG A 13 -9.82 8.83 -9.99
N ILE A 14 -8.60 8.78 -10.52
CA ILE A 14 -7.41 9.27 -9.79
C ILE A 14 -7.51 10.77 -9.49
N LEU A 15 -7.95 11.57 -10.47
CA LEU A 15 -8.00 13.03 -10.34
C LEU A 15 -9.07 13.51 -9.35
N THR A 16 -10.17 12.77 -9.22
CA THR A 16 -11.28 13.08 -8.31
C THR A 16 -11.03 12.62 -6.87
N LEU A 17 -10.14 11.64 -6.65
CA LEU A 17 -9.78 11.18 -5.31
C LEU A 17 -8.98 12.24 -4.53
N LYS A 18 -9.40 12.48 -3.28
CA LYS A 18 -8.68 13.32 -2.34
C LYS A 18 -7.50 12.55 -1.74
N PRO A 19 -6.27 13.11 -1.73
CA PRO A 19 -5.14 12.48 -1.06
C PRO A 19 -5.44 12.19 0.42
N SER A 20 -5.00 11.04 0.89
CA SER A 20 -5.13 10.65 2.30
C SER A 20 -3.90 9.88 2.78
N ILE A 21 -3.90 9.44 4.04
CA ILE A 21 -2.76 8.75 4.66
C ILE A 21 -3.24 7.39 5.17
N SER A 22 -2.47 6.34 4.87
CA SER A 22 -2.67 4.99 5.42
C SER A 22 -1.70 4.72 6.56
N ILE A 23 -2.22 4.10 7.62
CA ILE A 23 -1.46 3.66 8.79
C ILE A 23 -1.29 2.13 8.85
N GLU A 24 -1.73 1.40 7.82
CA GLU A 24 -1.66 -0.07 7.73
C GLU A 24 -0.22 -0.56 7.96
N LYS A 25 0.72 -0.07 7.14
CA LYS A 25 2.15 -0.41 7.27
C LYS A 25 2.69 -0.09 8.66
N ALA A 26 2.39 1.10 9.19
CA ALA A 26 2.89 1.53 10.50
C ALA A 26 2.42 0.59 11.63
N LYS A 27 1.16 0.15 11.58
CA LYS A 27 0.62 -0.82 12.55
C LYS A 27 1.36 -2.15 12.48
N VAL A 28 1.48 -2.74 11.29
CA VAL A 28 2.16 -4.03 11.09
C VAL A 28 3.62 -3.96 11.48
N TYR A 29 4.32 -2.90 11.09
CA TYR A 29 5.73 -2.72 11.45
C TYR A 29 5.91 -2.59 12.97
N THR A 30 5.05 -1.80 13.63
CA THR A 30 5.12 -1.62 15.08
C THR A 30 4.91 -2.92 15.83
N GLU A 31 3.91 -3.72 15.45
CA GLU A 31 3.64 -5.03 16.05
C GLU A 31 4.85 -5.96 15.90
N VAL A 32 5.35 -6.13 14.67
CA VAL A 32 6.50 -7.02 14.42
C VAL A 32 7.77 -6.54 15.14
N HIS A 33 7.99 -5.23 15.25
CA HIS A 33 9.15 -4.72 15.99
C HIS A 33 9.06 -5.01 17.49
N LYS A 34 7.88 -4.85 18.10
CA LYS A 34 7.63 -5.16 19.52
C LYS A 34 7.80 -6.65 19.82
N ASP A 35 7.35 -7.52 18.91
CA ASP A 35 7.40 -8.97 19.12
C ASP A 35 8.77 -9.60 18.84
N ASN A 36 9.75 -8.82 18.35
CA ASN A 36 11.05 -9.33 17.88
C ASN A 36 12.21 -8.40 18.29
N GLU A 37 12.12 -7.74 19.44
CA GLU A 37 13.14 -6.77 19.91
C GLU A 37 14.55 -7.36 20.05
N ASP A 38 14.65 -8.68 20.26
CA ASP A 38 15.89 -9.47 20.35
C ASP A 38 16.64 -9.60 19.02
N LEU A 39 15.96 -9.36 17.89
CA LEU A 39 16.55 -9.54 16.57
C LEU A 39 17.30 -8.30 16.07
N PRO A 40 18.39 -8.50 15.30
CA PRO A 40 19.01 -7.44 14.51
C PRO A 40 17.96 -6.69 13.67
N ILE A 41 18.12 -5.36 13.56
CA ILE A 41 17.15 -4.49 12.88
C ILE A 41 16.84 -4.93 11.44
N ILE A 42 17.83 -5.49 10.73
CA ILE A 42 17.64 -5.98 9.37
C ILE A 42 16.65 -7.16 9.31
N LEU A 43 16.70 -8.06 10.29
CA LEU A 43 15.79 -9.19 10.38
C LEU A 43 14.39 -8.76 10.82
N ARG A 44 14.28 -7.77 11.73
CA ARG A 44 13.00 -7.16 12.09
C ARG A 44 12.31 -6.54 10.88
N ARG A 45 13.04 -5.75 10.08
CA ARG A 45 12.52 -5.14 8.84
C ARG A 45 12.10 -6.18 7.80
N ALA A 46 12.91 -7.23 7.60
CA ALA A 46 12.57 -8.32 6.70
C ALA A 46 11.29 -9.06 7.13
N LYS A 47 11.15 -9.36 8.43
CA LYS A 47 9.94 -9.95 9.01
C LYS A 47 8.73 -9.02 8.86
N ALA A 48 8.89 -7.73 9.16
CA ALA A 48 7.82 -6.75 9.07
C ALA A 48 7.30 -6.59 7.63
N PHE A 49 8.21 -6.54 6.65
CA PHE A 49 7.85 -6.50 5.24
C PHE A 49 7.09 -7.77 4.82
N LYS A 50 7.58 -8.95 5.22
CA LYS A 50 6.91 -10.23 4.95
C LYS A 50 5.50 -10.26 5.54
N GLU A 51 5.31 -9.82 6.77
CA GLU A 51 4.00 -9.78 7.42
C GLU A 51 3.07 -8.73 6.79
N LEU A 52 3.61 -7.58 6.37
CA LEU A 52 2.83 -6.60 5.62
C LEU A 52 2.30 -7.21 4.33
N CYS A 53 3.15 -7.88 3.53
CA CYS A 53 2.71 -8.53 2.29
C CYS A 53 1.67 -9.62 2.50
N LYS A 54 1.65 -10.30 3.66
CA LYS A 54 0.64 -11.32 3.98
C LYS A 54 -0.69 -10.73 4.42
N ARG A 55 -0.65 -9.65 5.21
CA ARG A 55 -1.84 -9.04 5.83
C ARG A 55 -2.53 -8.04 4.92
N LYS A 56 -1.78 -7.45 4.00
CA LYS A 56 -2.27 -6.40 3.10
C LYS A 56 -3.48 -6.87 2.31
N GLU A 57 -4.53 -6.07 2.30
CA GLU A 57 -5.70 -6.30 1.46
C GLU A 57 -5.32 -6.10 -0.02
N ILE A 58 -5.59 -7.10 -0.85
CA ILE A 58 -5.34 -7.02 -2.30
C ILE A 58 -6.60 -6.47 -2.97
N ARG A 59 -6.42 -5.37 -3.70
CA ARG A 59 -7.48 -4.72 -4.46
C ARG A 59 -7.10 -4.64 -5.93
N ILE A 60 -8.06 -4.96 -6.78
CA ILE A 60 -7.99 -4.81 -8.24
C ILE A 60 -9.20 -3.98 -8.65
N LEU A 61 -8.97 -2.84 -9.27
CA LEU A 61 -10.04 -1.91 -9.64
C LEU A 61 -10.55 -2.16 -11.06
N ASP A 62 -11.82 -1.81 -11.27
CA ASP A 62 -12.46 -1.96 -12.57
C ASP A 62 -11.69 -1.20 -13.67
N GLY A 63 -11.39 -1.91 -14.75
CA GLY A 63 -10.64 -1.38 -15.89
C GLY A 63 -9.11 -1.37 -15.74
N GLU A 64 -8.53 -1.77 -14.59
CA GLU A 64 -7.08 -1.92 -14.45
C GLU A 64 -6.56 -3.10 -15.30
N LEU A 65 -5.43 -2.87 -15.98
CA LEU A 65 -4.65 -3.94 -16.62
C LEU A 65 -3.32 -4.18 -15.91
N ILE A 66 -2.78 -3.16 -15.27
CA ILE A 66 -1.65 -3.24 -14.35
C ILE A 66 -2.25 -2.97 -12.97
N VAL A 67 -2.07 -3.93 -12.07
CA VAL A 67 -2.74 -3.95 -10.76
C VAL A 67 -1.73 -3.79 -9.62
N GLY A 68 -2.25 -3.47 -8.45
CA GLY A 68 -1.48 -3.34 -7.21
C GLY A 68 -1.39 -1.88 -6.75
N ASP A 69 -1.46 -1.72 -5.44
CA ASP A 69 -1.30 -0.42 -4.77
C ASP A 69 -0.37 -0.58 -3.57
N ALA A 70 0.26 0.52 -3.16
CA ALA A 70 1.14 0.52 -1.99
C ALA A 70 0.33 0.56 -0.68
N SER A 71 -0.86 1.14 -0.70
CA SER A 71 -1.75 1.47 0.42
C SER A 71 -3.14 0.85 0.23
N GLU A 72 -4.11 1.20 1.06
CA GLU A 72 -5.49 0.67 1.01
C GLU A 72 -6.27 1.29 -0.17
N GLU A 73 -5.95 2.55 -0.51
CA GLU A 73 -6.63 3.32 -1.54
C GLU A 73 -5.66 4.05 -2.47
N TRP A 74 -6.16 4.43 -3.66
CA TRP A 74 -5.36 5.24 -4.59
C TRP A 74 -5.08 6.61 -3.99
N ARG A 75 -3.88 7.15 -4.27
CA ARG A 75 -3.41 8.46 -3.75
C ARG A 75 -3.32 8.52 -2.22
N GLN A 76 -3.08 7.38 -1.57
CA GLN A 76 -2.68 7.36 -0.17
C GLN A 76 -1.15 7.39 -0.01
N GLY A 77 -0.69 8.22 0.93
CA GLY A 77 0.67 8.13 1.45
C GLY A 77 0.75 7.10 2.56
N MET A 78 1.74 6.22 2.56
CA MET A 78 1.98 5.32 3.68
C MET A 78 2.79 6.02 4.77
N VAL A 79 2.37 5.85 6.03
CA VAL A 79 3.22 6.20 7.18
C VAL A 79 4.31 5.14 7.33
N ASP A 80 5.56 5.57 7.34
CA ASP A 80 6.71 4.73 7.67
C ASP A 80 7.34 5.21 8.99
N PRO A 81 7.03 4.56 10.12
CA PRO A 81 7.55 4.94 11.43
C PRO A 81 8.98 4.41 11.68
N ALA A 82 9.72 4.10 10.60
CA ALA A 82 11.00 3.40 10.58
C ALA A 82 12.00 3.77 11.69
#